data_AF-A0A1C6NIP7-F1
#
_entry.id   AF-A0A1C6NIP7-F1
#
_cell.length_a   1.000
_cell.length_b   1.000
_cell.length_c   1.000
_cell.angle_alpha   90.00
_cell.angle_beta   90.00
_cell.angle_gamma   90.00
#
_symmetry.space_group_name_H-M   'P 1'
#
loop_
_entity.id
_entity.type
_entity.pdbx_description
1 polymer ?
#
loop_
_entity_poly.entity_id
_entity_poly.type
_entity_poly.pdbx_seq_one_letter_code
_entity_poly.pdbx_strand_id
1 'polypeptide(L)'
;MRKPLFCLVPTAGLLLAACSTLAPLPPPAYPQAIATTPAIERLITQTYASLEQHKALAISADGHYGYGWGGVTIDRSARTAMNICQHYAQQPCRLHLLDERPAQEDYLAFSRLSHAALQALQLPDRRDYHFEGLFYDVAPPSEVRLADKGYEDKTPATLPGITTLKTYDLVKVIRQRQPLLLDAKGWNAPDATTLPGACTIDWLGTLWNRQQEAAIVAELRRVMISLEPDKSRPIVVFCASAECWLSINALLRLQAIGYQRLYWYRGGLEAWKAARLPLVPAVMHATVFPGG
;
A
#
# COMPACT_ATOMS: atom_id res chain seq x y z
N MET A 1 64.97 46.45 -16.43
CA MET A 1 63.66 47.12 -16.28
C MET A 1 62.57 46.06 -16.34
N ARG A 2 62.00 45.66 -15.20
CA ARG A 2 61.00 44.59 -15.07
C ARG A 2 59.60 45.16 -15.34
N LYS A 3 58.84 44.54 -16.26
CA LYS A 3 57.42 44.83 -16.56
C LYS A 3 56.51 44.17 -15.50
N PRO A 4 55.33 44.74 -15.21
CA PRO A 4 54.48 44.29 -14.11
C PRO A 4 53.60 43.10 -14.49
N LEU A 5 53.32 42.27 -13.48
CA LEU A 5 52.45 41.09 -13.50
C LEU A 5 50.99 41.55 -13.45
N PHE A 6 50.16 41.16 -14.43
CA PHE A 6 48.71 41.35 -14.38
C PHE A 6 48.06 40.14 -13.68
N CYS A 7 47.38 40.39 -12.56
CA CYS A 7 46.47 39.43 -11.94
C CYS A 7 45.18 39.32 -12.76
N LEU A 8 44.95 38.17 -13.37
CA LEU A 8 43.66 37.79 -13.93
C LEU A 8 42.84 37.09 -12.84
N VAL A 9 41.73 37.73 -12.44
CA VAL A 9 40.69 37.16 -11.59
C VAL A 9 39.87 36.18 -12.45
N PRO A 10 39.67 34.91 -12.06
CA PRO A 10 38.78 34.03 -12.80
C PRO A 10 37.32 34.36 -12.46
N THR A 11 36.56 34.67 -13.49
CA THR A 11 35.11 34.90 -13.48
C THR A 11 34.34 33.68 -12.99
N ALA A 12 33.31 33.95 -12.20
CA ALA A 12 32.40 32.99 -11.58
C ALA A 12 31.91 31.90 -12.55
N GLY A 13 32.18 30.65 -12.19
CA GLY A 13 31.60 29.48 -12.84
C GLY A 13 30.11 29.40 -12.52
N LEU A 14 29.28 29.48 -13.56
CA LEU A 14 27.86 29.17 -13.51
C LEU A 14 27.73 27.65 -13.25
N LEU A 15 27.53 27.26 -12.00
CA LEU A 15 27.10 25.90 -11.64
C LEU A 15 25.65 25.74 -12.13
N LEU A 16 25.51 25.24 -13.36
CA LEU A 16 24.27 24.66 -13.85
C LEU A 16 23.94 23.47 -12.93
N ALA A 17 23.06 23.71 -11.96
CA ALA A 17 22.41 22.65 -11.21
C ALA A 17 21.64 21.79 -12.22
N ALA A 18 22.23 20.66 -12.61
CA ALA A 18 21.53 19.66 -13.37
C ALA A 18 20.29 19.26 -12.57
N CYS A 19 19.12 19.63 -13.07
CA CYS A 19 17.85 19.17 -12.54
C CYS A 19 17.79 17.66 -12.84
N SER A 20 18.35 16.85 -11.93
CA SER A 20 18.29 15.40 -12.03
C SER A 20 16.82 15.01 -11.94
N THR A 21 16.19 14.79 -13.08
CA THR A 21 14.93 14.05 -13.17
C THR A 21 15.21 12.69 -12.57
N LEU A 22 14.80 12.49 -11.32
CA LEU A 22 14.86 11.18 -10.67
C LEU A 22 14.18 10.19 -11.61
N ALA A 23 14.92 9.15 -12.02
CA ALA A 23 14.36 8.10 -12.85
C ALA A 23 13.10 7.51 -12.16
N PRO A 24 12.06 7.12 -12.92
CA PRO A 24 10.91 6.46 -12.34
C PRO A 24 11.35 5.24 -11.55
N LEU A 25 10.86 5.09 -10.32
CA LEU A 25 11.16 3.92 -9.52
C LEU A 25 10.56 2.67 -10.18
N PRO A 26 11.24 1.51 -10.12
CA PRO A 26 10.66 0.28 -10.64
C PRO A 26 9.33 0.00 -9.92
N PRO A 27 8.32 -0.55 -10.62
CA PRO A 27 7.06 -0.89 -9.99
C PRO A 27 7.29 -1.84 -8.82
N PRO A 28 6.41 -1.84 -7.79
CA PRO A 28 6.53 -2.73 -6.65
C PRO A 28 6.70 -4.19 -7.09
N ALA A 29 7.48 -4.97 -6.36
CA ALA A 29 7.95 -6.30 -6.73
C ALA A 29 6.87 -7.40 -6.62
N TYR A 30 5.63 -7.13 -7.06
CA TYR A 30 4.54 -8.10 -7.02
C TYR A 30 4.42 -8.86 -8.35
N PRO A 31 4.81 -10.15 -8.40
CA PRO A 31 4.81 -10.92 -9.64
C PRO A 31 3.39 -11.17 -10.14
N GLN A 32 3.03 -10.68 -11.33
CA GLN A 32 1.66 -10.70 -11.86
C GLN A 32 0.97 -12.08 -11.87
N ALA A 33 1.75 -13.16 -11.92
CA ALA A 33 1.32 -14.55 -11.82
C ALA A 33 2.36 -15.35 -11.02
N ILE A 34 1.90 -16.38 -10.30
CA ILE A 34 2.76 -17.34 -9.61
C ILE A 34 2.37 -18.74 -10.09
N ALA A 35 3.31 -19.45 -10.71
CA ALA A 35 3.07 -20.81 -11.18
C ALA A 35 2.96 -21.78 -9.99
N THR A 36 2.10 -22.79 -10.12
CA THR A 36 2.04 -23.89 -9.16
C THR A 36 3.25 -24.80 -9.31
N THR A 37 3.69 -25.36 -8.19
CA THR A 37 4.62 -26.50 -8.20
C THR A 37 3.82 -27.80 -8.08
N PRO A 38 4.39 -28.97 -8.43
CA PRO A 38 3.71 -30.26 -8.23
C PRO A 38 3.31 -30.51 -6.76
N ALA A 39 4.00 -29.91 -5.80
CA ALA A 39 3.63 -29.98 -4.39
C ALA A 39 2.34 -29.19 -4.10
N ILE A 40 2.21 -27.98 -4.67
CA ILE A 40 1.00 -27.17 -4.58
C ILE A 40 -0.18 -27.83 -5.30
N GLU A 41 0.04 -28.44 -6.46
CA GLU A 41 -1.02 -29.17 -7.18
C GLU A 41 -1.55 -30.36 -6.38
N ARG A 42 -0.67 -31.10 -5.70
CA ARG A 42 -1.09 -32.15 -4.75
C ARG A 42 -1.84 -31.59 -3.56
N LEU A 43 -1.37 -30.48 -2.96
CA LEU A 43 -2.09 -29.80 -1.88
C LEU A 43 -3.52 -29.42 -2.32
N ILE A 44 -3.66 -28.85 -3.53
CA ILE A 44 -4.95 -28.43 -4.07
C ILE A 44 -5.89 -29.63 -4.18
N THR A 45 -5.43 -30.70 -4.81
CA THR A 45 -6.25 -31.88 -5.13
C THR A 45 -6.54 -32.79 -3.94
N GLN A 46 -5.59 -32.94 -3.00
CA GLN A 46 -5.69 -33.91 -1.90
C GLN A 46 -6.15 -33.29 -0.58
N THR A 47 -6.03 -31.97 -0.41
CA THR A 47 -6.33 -31.31 0.87
C THR A 47 -7.30 -30.16 0.68
N TYR A 48 -6.97 -29.18 -0.16
CA TYR A 48 -7.79 -27.97 -0.30
C TYR A 48 -9.19 -28.28 -0.87
N ALA A 49 -9.27 -29.20 -1.84
CA ALA A 49 -10.53 -29.61 -2.43
C ALA A 49 -11.54 -30.14 -1.41
N SER A 50 -11.09 -30.83 -0.35
CA SER A 50 -11.96 -31.41 0.68
C SER A 50 -12.34 -30.43 1.80
N LEU A 51 -11.77 -29.23 1.83
CA LEU A 51 -12.11 -28.23 2.85
C LEU A 51 -13.52 -27.68 2.59
N GLU A 52 -14.22 -27.36 3.69
CA GLU A 52 -15.51 -26.67 3.67
C GLU A 52 -15.42 -25.29 3.00
N GLN A 53 -16.58 -24.72 2.66
CA GLN A 53 -16.69 -23.41 2.01
C GLN A 53 -16.07 -22.28 2.84
N HIS A 54 -15.90 -21.12 2.18
CA HIS A 54 -15.11 -20.00 2.66
C HIS A 54 -13.68 -20.45 2.92
N LYS A 55 -13.05 -21.02 1.89
CA LYS A 55 -11.65 -21.44 1.93
C LYS A 55 -10.81 -20.59 1.01
N ALA A 56 -9.57 -20.36 1.37
CA ALA A 56 -8.64 -19.60 0.54
C ALA A 56 -7.27 -20.25 0.58
N LEU A 57 -6.56 -20.20 -0.55
CA LEU A 57 -5.18 -20.64 -0.68
C LEU A 57 -4.34 -19.46 -1.12
N ALA A 58 -3.23 -19.20 -0.43
CA ALA A 58 -2.19 -18.29 -0.85
C ALA A 58 -0.91 -19.06 -1.14
N ILE A 59 -0.16 -18.63 -2.15
CA ILE A 59 1.11 -19.23 -2.56
C ILE A 59 2.17 -18.15 -2.80
N SER A 60 3.43 -18.55 -2.75
CA SER A 60 4.59 -17.74 -3.10
C SER A 60 5.46 -18.44 -4.14
N ALA A 61 6.24 -17.65 -4.89
CA ALA A 61 7.11 -18.15 -5.97
C ALA A 61 8.26 -19.05 -5.46
N ASP A 62 8.60 -18.95 -4.18
CA ASP A 62 9.58 -19.81 -3.52
C ASP A 62 8.99 -21.13 -2.99
N GLY A 63 7.73 -21.42 -3.32
CA GLY A 63 7.05 -22.68 -3.01
C GLY A 63 6.34 -22.71 -1.66
N HIS A 64 6.42 -21.65 -0.86
CA HIS A 64 5.65 -21.53 0.37
C HIS A 64 4.16 -21.27 0.07
N TYR A 65 3.31 -21.68 1.00
CA TYR A 65 1.87 -21.52 0.88
C TYR A 65 1.21 -21.41 2.25
N GLY A 66 -0.05 -21.00 2.25
CA GLY A 66 -0.93 -21.03 3.40
C GLY A 66 -2.38 -21.17 2.94
N TYR A 67 -3.21 -21.85 3.72
CA TYR A 67 -4.64 -21.92 3.45
C TYR A 67 -5.45 -21.64 4.72
N GLY A 68 -6.62 -21.03 4.54
CA GLY A 68 -7.59 -20.77 5.60
C GLY A 68 -8.95 -21.30 5.17
N TRP A 69 -9.78 -21.71 6.12
CA TRP A 69 -11.12 -22.25 5.87
C TRP A 69 -12.00 -22.12 7.10
N GLY A 70 -13.31 -22.42 6.97
CA GLY A 70 -14.25 -22.43 8.11
C GLY A 70 -14.59 -21.03 8.64
N GLY A 71 -14.32 -20.00 7.84
CA GLY A 71 -14.71 -18.62 8.15
C GLY A 71 -16.21 -18.39 7.92
N VAL A 72 -16.74 -17.34 8.55
CA VAL A 72 -18.10 -16.83 8.24
C VAL A 72 -18.12 -16.16 6.86
N THR A 73 -17.01 -15.53 6.47
CA THR A 73 -16.80 -14.93 5.15
C THR A 73 -15.45 -15.37 4.59
N ILE A 74 -15.33 -15.28 3.26
CA ILE A 74 -14.09 -15.57 2.55
C ILE A 74 -12.92 -14.68 3.00
N ASP A 75 -13.18 -13.45 3.48
CA ASP A 75 -12.16 -12.49 3.89
C ASP A 75 -11.29 -13.01 5.03
N ARG A 76 -11.91 -13.68 6.03
CA ARG A 76 -11.15 -14.25 7.15
C ARG A 76 -10.23 -15.35 6.66
N SER A 77 -10.72 -16.22 5.80
CA SER A 77 -9.93 -17.33 5.26
C SER A 77 -8.80 -16.83 4.36
N ALA A 78 -9.05 -15.80 3.55
CA ALA A 78 -8.04 -15.13 2.74
C ALA A 78 -6.94 -14.51 3.61
N ARG A 79 -7.30 -13.81 4.70
CA ARG A 79 -6.35 -13.27 5.69
C ARG A 79 -5.49 -14.37 6.30
N THR A 80 -6.11 -15.46 6.75
CA THR A 80 -5.38 -16.60 7.33
C THR A 80 -4.43 -17.23 6.32
N ALA A 81 -4.90 -17.51 5.11
CA ALA A 81 -4.09 -18.09 4.04
C ALA A 81 -2.87 -17.21 3.73
N MET A 82 -3.10 -15.91 3.57
CA MET A 82 -2.06 -14.94 3.27
C MET A 82 -1.06 -14.80 4.43
N ASN A 83 -1.53 -14.67 5.67
CA ASN A 83 -0.67 -14.54 6.85
C ASN A 83 0.23 -15.78 7.03
N ILE A 84 -0.31 -16.99 6.88
CA ILE A 84 0.48 -18.22 6.96
C ILE A 84 1.55 -18.25 5.87
N CYS A 85 1.20 -17.93 4.61
CA CYS A 85 2.16 -17.90 3.52
C CYS A 85 3.30 -16.90 3.80
N GLN A 86 2.96 -15.66 4.15
CA GLN A 86 3.91 -14.57 4.41
C GLN A 86 4.86 -14.85 5.58
N HIS A 87 4.41 -15.66 6.55
CA HIS A 87 5.21 -15.99 7.72
C HIS A 87 6.51 -16.72 7.34
N TYR A 88 6.43 -17.58 6.31
CA TYR A 88 7.54 -18.45 5.92
C TYR A 88 8.19 -18.03 4.60
N ALA A 89 7.42 -17.45 3.69
CA ALA A 89 7.92 -17.03 2.39
C ALA A 89 8.96 -15.90 2.50
N GLN A 90 9.95 -15.94 1.62
CA GLN A 90 10.92 -14.86 1.40
C GLN A 90 10.51 -13.99 0.20
N GLN A 91 9.60 -14.50 -0.64
CA GLN A 91 9.00 -13.78 -1.76
C GLN A 91 7.54 -13.39 -1.46
N PRO A 92 7.01 -12.32 -2.08
CA PRO A 92 5.61 -11.92 -1.88
C PRO A 92 4.61 -13.05 -2.17
N CYS A 93 3.66 -13.24 -1.25
CA CYS A 93 2.56 -14.18 -1.40
C CYS A 93 1.39 -13.58 -2.18
N ARG A 94 0.54 -14.46 -2.75
CA ARG A 94 -0.71 -14.09 -3.41
C ARG A 94 -1.81 -15.09 -3.15
N LEU A 95 -3.05 -14.63 -3.12
CA LEU A 95 -4.20 -15.52 -3.18
C LEU A 95 -4.19 -16.23 -4.54
N HIS A 96 -4.25 -17.56 -4.50
CA HIS A 96 -4.29 -18.43 -5.65
C HIS A 96 -5.71 -18.95 -5.89
N LEU A 97 -6.40 -19.36 -4.82
CA LEU A 97 -7.78 -19.81 -4.84
C LEU A 97 -8.59 -19.08 -3.78
N LEU A 98 -9.81 -18.71 -4.15
CA LEU A 98 -10.85 -18.23 -3.25
C LEU A 98 -12.08 -19.12 -3.49
N ASP A 99 -12.38 -19.97 -2.53
CA ASP A 99 -13.18 -21.17 -2.72
C ASP A 99 -12.62 -21.97 -3.89
N GLU A 100 -13.43 -22.30 -4.89
CA GLU A 100 -13.02 -22.99 -6.12
C GLU A 100 -12.58 -22.02 -7.23
N ARG A 101 -12.66 -20.70 -7.02
CA ARG A 101 -12.38 -19.69 -8.04
C ARG A 101 -10.88 -19.35 -8.11
N PRO A 102 -10.27 -19.27 -9.30
CA PRO A 102 -8.88 -18.83 -9.47
C PRO A 102 -8.74 -17.33 -9.16
N ALA A 103 -8.08 -17.00 -8.06
CA ALA A 103 -7.84 -15.61 -7.66
C ALA A 103 -6.75 -14.93 -8.51
N GLN A 104 -5.88 -15.71 -9.19
CA GLN A 104 -4.84 -15.16 -10.07
C GLN A 104 -5.40 -14.25 -11.17
N GLU A 105 -6.59 -14.55 -11.69
CA GLU A 105 -7.26 -13.73 -12.70
C GLU A 105 -7.55 -12.32 -12.20
N ASP A 106 -7.85 -12.17 -10.90
CA ASP A 106 -8.08 -10.86 -10.28
C ASP A 106 -6.81 -10.01 -10.28
N TYR A 107 -5.66 -10.60 -9.98
CA TYR A 107 -4.39 -9.88 -9.98
C TYR A 107 -3.94 -9.48 -11.39
N LEU A 108 -4.19 -10.33 -12.38
CA LEU A 108 -3.94 -10.01 -13.79
C LEU A 108 -4.86 -8.86 -14.24
N ALA A 109 -6.15 -8.92 -13.88
CA ALA A 109 -7.10 -7.85 -14.15
C ALA A 109 -6.69 -6.54 -13.47
N PHE A 110 -6.35 -6.57 -12.17
CA PHE A 110 -5.84 -5.42 -11.43
C PHE A 110 -4.62 -4.79 -12.10
N SER A 111 -3.65 -5.61 -12.51
CA SER A 111 -2.42 -5.13 -13.16
C SER A 111 -2.71 -4.44 -14.49
N ARG A 112 -3.52 -5.07 -15.34
CA ARG A 112 -3.93 -4.54 -16.65
C ARG A 112 -4.73 -3.24 -16.52
N LEU A 113 -5.74 -3.23 -15.66
CA LEU A 113 -6.61 -2.06 -15.46
C LEU A 113 -5.84 -0.92 -14.81
N SER A 114 -4.96 -1.20 -13.85
CA SER A 114 -4.09 -0.20 -13.23
C SER A 114 -3.16 0.44 -14.24
N HIS A 115 -2.53 -0.37 -15.10
CA HIS A 115 -1.64 0.14 -16.15
C HIS A 115 -2.39 1.08 -17.10
N ALA A 116 -3.55 0.66 -17.61
CA ALA A 116 -4.38 1.49 -18.50
C ALA A 116 -4.84 2.79 -17.82
N ALA A 117 -5.29 2.70 -16.57
CA ALA A 117 -5.75 3.86 -15.81
C ALA A 117 -4.62 4.86 -15.51
N LEU A 118 -3.42 4.38 -15.18
CA LEU A 118 -2.25 5.23 -14.94
C LEU A 118 -1.76 5.92 -16.22
N GLN A 119 -1.82 5.25 -17.38
CA GLN A 119 -1.50 5.85 -18.67
C GLN A 119 -2.48 6.97 -19.06
N ALA A 120 -3.76 6.79 -18.76
CA ALA A 120 -4.79 7.78 -19.04
C ALA A 120 -4.89 8.88 -17.97
N LEU A 121 -4.13 8.79 -16.87
CA LEU A 121 -4.30 9.64 -15.69
C LEU A 121 -4.01 11.12 -15.98
N GLN A 122 -5.06 11.93 -15.96
CA GLN A 122 -4.97 13.38 -16.13
C GLN A 122 -4.84 14.10 -14.79
N LEU A 123 -4.16 15.25 -14.80
CA LEU A 123 -4.18 16.13 -13.64
C LEU A 123 -5.60 16.69 -13.47
N PRO A 124 -6.21 16.57 -12.28
CA PRO A 124 -7.49 17.19 -11.99
C PRO A 124 -7.32 18.71 -11.83
N ASP A 125 -8.43 19.43 -11.71
CA ASP A 125 -8.40 20.86 -11.36
C ASP A 125 -7.78 21.06 -9.98
N ARG A 126 -7.10 22.20 -9.79
CA ARG A 126 -6.48 22.55 -8.51
C ARG A 126 -7.52 23.10 -7.53
N ARG A 127 -8.27 22.21 -6.92
CA ARG A 127 -9.24 22.48 -5.86
C ARG A 127 -9.25 21.35 -4.84
N ASP A 128 -9.98 21.55 -3.75
CA ASP A 128 -10.19 20.52 -2.74
C ASP A 128 -11.36 19.62 -3.13
N TYR A 129 -11.14 18.32 -3.03
CA TYR A 129 -12.14 17.28 -3.26
C TYR A 129 -12.52 16.60 -1.94
N HIS A 130 -13.82 16.41 -1.72
CA HIS A 130 -14.39 15.67 -0.59
C HIS A 130 -13.62 15.81 0.74
N PHE A 131 -13.77 16.96 1.38
CA PHE A 131 -13.22 17.24 2.72
C PHE A 131 -11.69 17.13 2.89
N GLU A 132 -10.92 16.86 1.83
CA GLU A 132 -9.47 16.62 1.95
C GLU A 132 -8.70 17.83 2.50
N GLY A 133 -9.20 19.06 2.28
CA GLY A 133 -8.66 20.30 2.82
C GLY A 133 -9.38 20.86 4.05
N LEU A 134 -10.39 20.16 4.60
CA LEU A 134 -11.03 20.60 5.83
C LEU A 134 -10.09 20.45 7.01
N PHE A 135 -9.99 21.53 7.81
CA PHE A 135 -9.30 21.53 9.08
C PHE A 135 -10.28 21.13 10.19
N TYR A 136 -9.98 20.02 10.86
CA TYR A 136 -10.61 19.69 12.13
C TYR A 136 -9.64 20.07 13.25
N ASP A 137 -10.17 20.62 14.35
CA ASP A 137 -9.39 20.92 15.56
C ASP A 137 -9.08 19.62 16.32
N VAL A 138 -8.23 18.79 15.72
CA VAL A 138 -7.80 17.49 16.21
C VAL A 138 -6.28 17.47 16.23
N ALA A 139 -5.70 17.26 17.40
CA ALA A 139 -4.25 17.17 17.54
C ALA A 139 -3.71 15.90 16.86
N PRO A 140 -2.50 15.96 16.26
CA PRO A 140 -1.86 14.77 15.71
C PRO A 140 -1.61 13.71 16.80
N PRO A 141 -1.95 12.43 16.58
CA PRO A 141 -1.75 11.39 17.57
C PRO A 141 -0.28 10.97 17.68
N SER A 142 0.13 10.54 18.87
CA SER A 142 1.41 9.86 19.10
C SER A 142 1.28 8.33 19.15
N GLU A 143 0.05 7.81 19.18
CA GLU A 143 -0.26 6.38 19.27
C GLU A 143 -1.33 6.00 18.24
N VAL A 144 -1.33 4.72 17.86
CA VAL A 144 -2.38 4.15 17.01
C VAL A 144 -3.73 4.14 17.72
N ARG A 145 -4.81 4.45 16.98
CA ARG A 145 -6.20 4.45 17.46
C ARG A 145 -6.74 3.04 17.54
N LEU A 146 -7.46 2.73 18.62
CA LEU A 146 -8.15 1.46 18.82
C LEU A 146 -9.53 1.44 18.17
N ALA A 147 -10.00 0.23 17.80
CA ALA A 147 -11.27 0.01 17.11
C ALA A 147 -12.50 0.41 17.94
N ASP A 148 -12.44 0.36 19.28
CA ASP A 148 -13.51 0.78 20.19
C ASP A 148 -13.88 2.26 20.07
N LYS A 149 -12.95 3.09 19.58
CA LYS A 149 -13.17 4.50 19.28
C LYS A 149 -13.71 4.74 17.87
N GLY A 150 -13.88 3.70 17.06
CA GLY A 150 -14.20 3.79 15.64
C GLY A 150 -13.04 4.35 14.80
N TYR A 151 -13.08 4.09 13.49
CA TYR A 151 -12.07 4.60 12.54
C TYR A 151 -12.59 5.70 11.62
N GLU A 152 -13.89 5.94 11.57
CA GLU A 152 -14.54 6.99 10.79
C GLU A 152 -14.86 8.17 11.73
N ASP A 153 -13.92 9.11 11.83
CA ASP A 153 -14.00 10.25 12.74
C ASP A 153 -13.08 11.38 12.26
N LYS A 154 -13.26 12.59 12.77
CA LYS A 154 -12.41 13.75 12.44
C LYS A 154 -10.93 13.41 12.66
N THR A 155 -10.12 13.70 11.65
CA THR A 155 -8.67 13.48 11.66
C THR A 155 -7.90 14.79 11.80
N PRO A 156 -6.65 14.79 12.30
CA PRO A 156 -5.79 15.96 12.24
C PRO A 156 -5.56 16.40 10.77
N ALA A 157 -5.24 17.68 10.56
CA ALA A 157 -4.89 18.18 9.22
C ALA A 157 -3.46 17.80 8.80
N THR A 158 -2.57 17.58 9.77
CA THR A 158 -1.15 17.32 9.57
C THR A 158 -0.65 16.22 10.52
N LEU A 159 0.42 15.53 10.14
CA LEU A 159 1.11 14.56 10.99
C LEU A 159 2.60 14.94 11.08
N PRO A 160 3.24 14.88 12.25
CA PRO A 160 4.66 15.22 12.40
C PRO A 160 5.56 14.41 11.47
N GLY A 161 6.41 15.08 10.69
CA GLY A 161 7.35 14.41 9.77
C GLY A 161 6.71 13.81 8.51
N ILE A 162 5.40 13.95 8.31
CA ILE A 162 4.66 13.37 7.19
C ILE A 162 4.01 14.49 6.38
N THR A 163 4.20 14.46 5.06
CA THR A 163 3.58 15.46 4.17
C THR A 163 2.17 15.02 3.80
N THR A 164 1.16 15.83 4.14
CA THR A 164 -0.22 15.63 3.66
C THR A 164 -0.33 16.03 2.19
N LEU A 165 -0.84 15.13 1.35
CA LEU A 165 -1.13 15.36 -0.06
C LEU A 165 -2.64 15.51 -0.29
N LYS A 166 -3.00 16.46 -1.15
CA LYS A 166 -4.33 16.56 -1.75
C LYS A 166 -4.37 15.83 -3.09
N THR A 167 -5.56 15.63 -3.65
CA THR A 167 -5.77 14.85 -4.88
C THR A 167 -4.91 15.35 -6.04
N TYR A 168 -4.83 16.68 -6.25
CA TYR A 168 -3.99 17.28 -7.28
C TYR A 168 -2.50 16.91 -7.12
N ASP A 169 -1.97 17.06 -5.90
CA ASP A 169 -0.57 16.79 -5.61
C ASP A 169 -0.25 15.30 -5.70
N LEU A 170 -1.16 14.43 -5.28
CA LEU A 170 -1.01 12.99 -5.45
C LEU A 170 -0.87 12.60 -6.92
N VAL A 171 -1.77 13.08 -7.78
CA VAL A 171 -1.68 12.78 -9.23
C VAL A 171 -0.35 13.26 -9.81
N LYS A 172 0.11 14.45 -9.40
CA LYS A 172 1.43 14.96 -9.81
C LYS A 172 2.56 14.03 -9.35
N VAL A 173 2.54 13.58 -8.10
CA VAL A 173 3.55 12.67 -7.55
C VAL A 173 3.53 11.31 -8.27
N ILE A 174 2.34 10.74 -8.53
CA ILE A 174 2.19 9.49 -9.29
C ILE A 174 2.85 9.61 -10.66
N ARG A 175 2.53 10.67 -11.40
CA ARG A 175 3.05 10.90 -12.76
C ARG A 175 4.56 11.16 -12.80
N GLN A 176 5.15 11.71 -11.74
CA GLN A 176 6.55 12.15 -11.72
C GLN A 176 7.51 11.15 -11.06
N ARG A 177 7.06 10.47 -9.99
CA ARG A 177 7.95 9.70 -9.10
C ARG A 177 7.55 8.26 -8.89
N GLN A 178 6.35 7.85 -9.32
CA GLN A 178 5.82 6.49 -9.13
C GLN A 178 6.04 5.96 -7.70
N PRO A 179 5.47 6.64 -6.68
CA PRO A 179 5.63 6.23 -5.29
C PRO A 179 5.00 4.85 -5.07
N LEU A 180 5.36 4.19 -3.98
CA LEU A 180 4.56 3.07 -3.49
C LEU A 180 3.27 3.64 -2.89
N LEU A 181 2.12 3.22 -3.42
CA LEU A 181 0.81 3.58 -2.89
C LEU A 181 0.33 2.44 -1.98
N LEU A 182 0.05 2.74 -0.71
CA LEU A 182 -0.48 1.78 0.26
C LEU A 182 -1.93 2.11 0.61
N ASP A 183 -2.81 1.15 0.36
CA ASP A 183 -4.21 1.22 0.73
C ASP A 183 -4.43 0.57 2.10
N ALA A 184 -4.65 1.39 3.12
CA ALA A 184 -4.92 0.98 4.49
C ALA A 184 -6.40 0.71 4.79
N LYS A 185 -7.32 0.98 3.84
CA LYS A 185 -8.74 0.64 3.97
C LYS A 185 -8.93 -0.89 4.09
N GLY A 186 -7.99 -1.64 3.53
CA GLY A 186 -8.00 -3.10 3.51
C GLY A 186 -8.88 -3.68 2.42
N TRP A 187 -8.89 -5.00 2.36
CA TRP A 187 -9.55 -5.78 1.31
C TRP A 187 -10.80 -6.45 1.88
N ASN A 188 -11.95 -6.13 1.29
CA ASN A 188 -13.25 -6.72 1.64
C ASN A 188 -13.92 -7.20 0.33
N ALA A 189 -13.88 -8.49 0.07
CA ALA A 189 -14.46 -9.10 -1.12
C ALA A 189 -16.01 -8.99 -1.13
N PRO A 190 -16.67 -9.07 -2.30
CA PRO A 190 -16.09 -9.21 -3.66
C PRO A 190 -15.78 -7.88 -4.35
N ASP A 191 -16.39 -6.76 -3.93
CA ASP A 191 -16.40 -5.50 -4.69
C ASP A 191 -15.42 -4.44 -4.16
N ALA A 192 -14.31 -4.89 -3.54
CA ALA A 192 -13.26 -3.97 -3.11
C ALA A 192 -12.70 -3.19 -4.31
N THR A 193 -12.56 -1.87 -4.18
CA THR A 193 -11.91 -1.01 -5.17
C THR A 193 -10.81 -0.19 -4.53
N THR A 194 -9.82 0.20 -5.34
CA THR A 194 -8.66 0.96 -4.89
C THR A 194 -8.09 1.85 -6.00
N LEU A 195 -7.07 2.65 -5.67
CA LEU A 195 -6.35 3.48 -6.63
C LEU A 195 -5.57 2.60 -7.63
N PRO A 196 -5.45 3.00 -8.90
CA PRO A 196 -4.60 2.33 -9.87
C PRO A 196 -3.17 2.14 -9.35
N GLY A 197 -2.68 0.90 -9.34
CA GLY A 197 -1.34 0.54 -8.88
C GLY A 197 -1.15 0.55 -7.36
N ALA A 198 -2.21 0.69 -6.57
CA ALA A 198 -2.12 0.63 -5.12
C ALA A 198 -1.92 -0.78 -4.58
N CYS A 199 -1.05 -0.90 -3.59
CA CYS A 199 -0.83 -2.10 -2.82
C CYS A 199 -1.77 -2.10 -1.62
N THR A 200 -2.81 -2.92 -1.66
CA THR A 200 -3.72 -3.13 -0.52
C THR A 200 -3.08 -4.07 0.50
N ILE A 201 -2.73 -3.51 1.67
CA ILE A 201 -2.30 -4.28 2.83
C ILE A 201 -3.47 -4.33 3.80
N ASP A 202 -4.10 -5.48 3.87
CA ASP A 202 -5.25 -5.69 4.72
C ASP A 202 -4.85 -5.65 6.20
N TRP A 203 -5.72 -5.09 7.04
CA TRP A 203 -5.47 -4.80 8.47
C TRP A 203 -4.34 -3.80 8.79
N LEU A 204 -3.76 -3.13 7.80
CA LEU A 204 -2.61 -2.23 7.99
C LEU A 204 -2.84 -1.12 9.02
N GLY A 205 -4.07 -0.62 9.15
CA GLY A 205 -4.46 0.37 10.15
C GLY A 205 -5.25 -0.17 11.33
N THR A 206 -5.64 -1.45 11.32
CA THR A 206 -6.57 -2.01 12.31
C THR A 206 -5.85 -2.37 13.61
N LEU A 207 -6.48 -2.09 14.74
CA LEU A 207 -6.08 -2.52 16.07
C LEU A 207 -7.29 -2.67 17.00
N TRP A 208 -7.62 -3.89 17.44
CA TRP A 208 -8.74 -4.10 18.36
C TRP A 208 -8.34 -3.92 19.81
N ASN A 209 -7.16 -4.42 20.17
CA ASN A 209 -6.60 -4.27 21.50
C ASN A 209 -5.09 -4.02 21.40
N ARG A 210 -4.51 -3.36 22.41
CA ARG A 210 -3.09 -2.98 22.39
C ARG A 210 -2.13 -4.17 22.38
N GLN A 211 -2.55 -5.34 22.85
CA GLN A 211 -1.69 -6.52 22.89
C GLN A 211 -1.35 -7.03 21.48
N GLN A 212 -2.20 -6.74 20.49
CA GLN A 212 -1.97 -7.10 19.09
C GLN A 212 -0.89 -6.24 18.40
N GLU A 213 -0.60 -5.04 18.89
CA GLU A 213 0.22 -4.07 18.16
C GLU A 213 1.62 -4.60 17.85
N ALA A 214 2.26 -5.27 18.82
CA ALA A 214 3.59 -5.83 18.63
C ALA A 214 3.61 -6.91 17.53
N ALA A 215 2.59 -7.77 17.47
CA ALA A 215 2.47 -8.81 16.46
C ALA A 215 2.19 -8.21 15.07
N ILE A 216 1.31 -7.21 15.00
CA ILE A 216 1.00 -6.49 13.75
C ILE A 216 2.25 -5.78 13.21
N VAL A 217 3.00 -5.09 14.06
CA VAL A 217 4.24 -4.42 13.66
C VAL A 217 5.32 -5.43 13.23
N ALA A 218 5.41 -6.57 13.89
CA ALA A 218 6.33 -7.63 13.48
C ALA A 218 5.97 -8.20 12.09
N GLU A 219 4.69 -8.45 11.84
CA GLU A 219 4.22 -8.90 10.53
C GLU A 219 4.41 -7.83 9.46
N LEU A 220 4.13 -6.57 9.78
CA LEU A 220 4.40 -5.45 8.87
C LEU A 220 5.87 -5.40 8.48
N ARG A 221 6.81 -5.62 9.42
CA ARG A 221 8.24 -5.68 9.08
C ARG A 221 8.54 -6.79 8.07
N ARG A 222 7.98 -8.00 8.25
CA ARG A 222 8.17 -9.11 7.31
C ARG A 222 7.64 -8.79 5.92
N VAL A 223 6.37 -8.39 5.85
CA VAL A 223 5.70 -8.01 4.59
C VAL A 223 6.49 -6.94 3.85
N MET A 224 6.94 -5.91 4.58
CA MET A 224 7.66 -4.79 3.99
C MET A 224 9.08 -5.15 3.53
N ILE A 225 9.72 -6.19 4.09
CA ILE A 225 11.02 -6.70 3.59
C ILE A 225 10.86 -7.27 2.18
N SER A 226 9.80 -8.04 1.92
CA SER A 226 9.56 -8.61 0.59
C SER A 226 8.92 -7.60 -0.39
N LEU A 227 8.09 -6.70 0.12
CA LEU A 227 7.38 -5.71 -0.72
C LEU A 227 8.29 -4.56 -1.15
N GLU A 228 8.95 -3.92 -0.18
CA GLU A 228 9.70 -2.70 -0.42
C GLU A 228 10.80 -2.51 0.64
N PRO A 229 11.95 -3.20 0.49
CA PRO A 229 13.01 -3.13 1.48
C PRO A 229 13.70 -1.75 1.56
N ASP A 230 13.62 -0.91 0.52
CA ASP A 230 14.20 0.43 0.53
C ASP A 230 13.37 1.40 1.39
N LYS A 231 13.86 1.67 2.60
CA LYS A 231 13.25 2.61 3.55
C LYS A 231 13.23 4.06 3.07
N SER A 232 13.99 4.39 2.02
CA SER A 232 14.04 5.73 1.42
C SER A 232 13.02 5.93 0.30
N ARG A 233 12.34 4.86 -0.16
CA ARG A 233 11.30 4.96 -1.18
C ARG A 233 10.16 5.88 -0.70
N PRO A 234 9.68 6.81 -1.55
CA PRO A 234 8.45 7.55 -1.28
C PRO A 234 7.25 6.61 -1.16
N ILE A 235 6.57 6.66 -0.01
CA ILE A 235 5.35 5.90 0.26
C ILE A 235 4.21 6.87 0.51
N VAL A 236 3.13 6.73 -0.25
CA VAL A 236 1.86 7.43 0.02
C VAL A 236 0.90 6.43 0.64
N VAL A 237 0.33 6.76 1.79
CA VAL A 237 -0.70 5.96 2.44
C VAL A 237 -2.05 6.67 2.35
N PHE A 238 -3.11 5.91 2.10
CA PHE A 238 -4.49 6.42 2.07
C PHE A 238 -5.47 5.39 2.64
N CYS A 239 -6.73 5.82 2.80
CA CYS A 239 -7.86 4.97 3.20
C CYS A 239 -9.13 5.44 2.46
N ALA A 240 -10.33 5.17 3.00
CA ALA A 240 -11.62 5.51 2.42
C ALA A 240 -11.82 7.03 2.23
N SER A 241 -11.56 7.83 3.26
CA SER A 241 -11.88 9.27 3.27
C SER A 241 -10.94 10.09 4.13
N ALA A 242 -11.13 11.41 4.11
CA ALA A 242 -10.50 12.39 5.00
C ALA A 242 -10.69 12.07 6.50
N GLU A 243 -11.71 11.29 6.85
CA GLU A 243 -12.07 10.94 8.22
C GLU A 243 -11.66 9.50 8.59
N CYS A 244 -10.87 8.83 7.74
CA CYS A 244 -10.41 7.47 8.03
C CYS A 244 -9.08 7.42 8.80
N TRP A 245 -9.16 6.99 10.07
CA TRP A 245 -8.03 6.79 10.97
C TRP A 245 -7.11 5.60 10.63
N LEU A 246 -7.55 4.63 9.83
CA LEU A 246 -6.72 3.48 9.46
C LEU A 246 -5.43 3.92 8.74
N SER A 247 -5.51 4.94 7.88
CA SER A 247 -4.34 5.49 7.17
C SER A 247 -3.34 6.17 8.12
N ILE A 248 -3.82 6.78 9.21
CA ILE A 248 -2.97 7.39 10.24
C ILE A 248 -2.24 6.30 11.03
N ASN A 249 -2.97 5.26 11.46
CA ASN A 249 -2.38 4.13 12.16
C ASN A 249 -1.29 3.45 11.30
N ALA A 250 -1.57 3.24 10.02
CA ALA A 250 -0.64 2.70 9.05
C ALA A 250 0.65 3.54 8.94
N LEU A 251 0.51 4.87 8.86
CA LEU A 251 1.64 5.80 8.78
C LEU A 251 2.50 5.78 10.05
N LEU A 252 1.88 5.78 11.23
CA LEU A 252 2.60 5.67 12.50
C LEU A 252 3.42 4.38 12.56
N ARG A 253 2.85 3.25 12.12
CA ARG A 253 3.54 1.95 12.04
C ARG A 253 4.71 1.98 11.06
N LEU A 254 4.52 2.53 9.86
CA LEU A 254 5.58 2.66 8.85
C LEU A 254 6.73 3.53 9.35
N GLN A 255 6.42 4.64 10.02
CA GLN A 255 7.42 5.51 10.64
C GLN A 255 8.18 4.77 11.75
N ALA A 256 7.48 4.03 12.61
CA ALA A 256 8.09 3.24 13.69
C ALA A 256 9.01 2.12 13.21
N ILE A 257 8.83 1.62 11.98
CA ILE A 257 9.72 0.62 11.36
C ILE A 257 10.75 1.25 10.40
N GLY A 258 10.90 2.57 10.41
CA GLY A 258 12.02 3.30 9.81
C GLY A 258 11.83 3.81 8.38
N TYR A 259 10.61 3.80 7.81
CA TYR A 259 10.38 4.44 6.52
C TYR A 259 10.47 5.97 6.63
N GLN A 260 11.21 6.59 5.72
CA GLN A 260 11.67 7.96 5.88
C GLN A 260 10.86 8.99 5.06
N ARG A 261 10.30 8.57 3.93
CA ARG A 261 9.61 9.46 2.99
C ARG A 261 8.13 9.12 2.92
N LEU A 262 7.42 9.47 3.98
CA LEU A 262 6.01 9.18 4.16
C LEU A 262 5.13 10.36 3.76
N TYR A 263 4.08 10.05 3.01
CA TYR A 263 3.08 10.99 2.56
C TYR A 263 1.70 10.46 2.92
N TRP A 264 0.80 11.35 3.32
CA TRP A 264 -0.57 11.01 3.64
C TRP A 264 -1.52 11.58 2.60
N TYR A 265 -2.11 10.73 1.78
CA TYR A 265 -3.23 11.16 0.94
C TYR A 265 -4.52 11.08 1.77
N ARG A 266 -4.77 12.17 2.50
CA ARG A 266 -5.84 12.28 3.50
C ARG A 266 -7.21 12.07 2.89
N GLY A 267 -7.51 12.67 1.73
CA GLY A 267 -8.83 12.63 1.10
C GLY A 267 -9.33 11.23 0.74
N GLY A 268 -8.42 10.26 0.55
CA GLY A 268 -8.77 8.87 0.31
C GLY A 268 -9.55 8.61 -0.99
N LEU A 269 -10.23 7.47 -1.02
CA LEU A 269 -11.07 7.05 -2.15
C LEU A 269 -12.21 8.03 -2.45
N GLU A 270 -12.80 8.67 -1.43
CA GLU A 270 -13.90 9.62 -1.65
C GLU A 270 -13.44 10.88 -2.39
N ALA A 271 -12.29 11.46 -2.03
CA ALA A 271 -11.73 12.60 -2.76
C ALA A 271 -11.31 12.22 -4.19
N TRP A 272 -10.76 11.01 -4.35
CA TRP A 272 -10.36 10.49 -5.66
C TRP A 272 -11.57 10.32 -6.60
N LYS A 273 -12.66 9.76 -6.09
CA LYS A 273 -13.94 9.63 -6.81
C LYS A 273 -14.56 10.99 -7.11
N ALA A 274 -14.55 11.92 -6.16
CA ALA A 274 -15.06 13.27 -6.37
C ALA A 274 -14.28 14.03 -7.46
N ALA A 275 -13.00 13.69 -7.66
CA ALA A 275 -12.18 14.17 -8.77
C ALA A 275 -12.43 13.45 -10.10
N ARG A 276 -13.36 12.47 -10.14
CA ARG A 276 -13.67 11.63 -11.30
C ARG A 276 -12.46 10.88 -11.85
N LEU A 277 -11.54 10.51 -10.96
CA LEU A 277 -10.35 9.73 -11.31
C LEU A 277 -10.67 8.22 -11.29
N PRO A 278 -9.99 7.40 -12.11
CA PRO A 278 -10.32 5.99 -12.27
C PRO A 278 -10.01 5.18 -11.01
N LEU A 279 -10.89 4.25 -10.66
CA LEU A 279 -10.64 3.19 -9.68
C LEU A 279 -10.45 1.85 -10.40
N VAL A 280 -9.83 0.90 -9.71
CA VAL A 280 -9.69 -0.49 -10.16
C VAL A 280 -10.18 -1.46 -9.09
N PRO A 281 -10.60 -2.69 -9.44
CA PRO A 281 -10.86 -3.74 -8.46
C PRO A 281 -9.61 -3.99 -7.61
N ALA A 282 -9.75 -4.06 -6.30
CA ALA A 282 -8.64 -4.28 -5.38
C ALA A 282 -8.36 -5.77 -5.19
N VAL A 283 -7.09 -6.09 -5.01
CA VAL A 283 -6.61 -7.42 -4.62
C VAL A 283 -5.79 -7.30 -3.34
N MET A 284 -5.88 -8.31 -2.47
CA MET A 284 -5.03 -8.36 -1.27
C MET A 284 -3.58 -8.62 -1.69
N HIS A 285 -2.71 -7.64 -1.52
CA HIS A 285 -1.27 -7.81 -1.78
C HIS A 285 -0.54 -8.36 -0.56
N ALA A 286 -1.02 -8.01 0.63
CA ALA A 286 -0.56 -8.56 1.88
C ALA A 286 -1.62 -8.40 2.97
N THR A 287 -1.39 -9.01 4.13
CA THR A 287 -2.14 -8.74 5.36
C THR A 287 -1.18 -8.62 6.54
N VAL A 288 -1.55 -7.81 7.53
CA VAL A 288 -0.89 -7.80 8.85
C VAL A 288 -1.83 -8.29 9.95
N PHE A 289 -2.86 -9.04 9.56
CA PHE A 289 -3.78 -9.70 10.47
C PHE A 289 -2.99 -10.62 11.42
N PRO A 290 -3.06 -10.42 12.75
CA PRO A 290 -2.21 -11.13 13.70
C PRO A 290 -2.56 -12.61 13.92
N GLY A 291 -3.47 -13.17 13.10
CA GLY A 291 -4.04 -14.50 13.33
C GLY A 291 -5.04 -14.50 14.49
N GLY A 292 -5.87 -15.53 14.55
CA GLY A 292 -6.82 -15.79 15.63
C GLY A 292 -7.17 -17.25 15.68
#